data_AF-A0A5K0ZQU1-F1
#
_entry.id   AF-A0A5K0ZQU1-F1
#
_cell.length_a   1.000
_cell.length_b   1.000
_cell.length_c   1.000
_cell.angle_alpha   90.00
_cell.angle_beta   90.00
_cell.angle_gamma   90.00
#
_symmetry.space_group_name_H-M   'P 1'
#
loop_
_entity.id
_entity.type
_entity.pdbx_description
1 polymer ?
#
loop_
_entity_poly.entity_id
_entity_poly.type
_entity_poly.pdbx_seq_one_letter_code
_entity_poly.pdbx_strand_id
1 'polypeptide(L)' 'VRREKISERMKLLQDLVPGCNKITGKAGMLDEIINYVQSLQRQVE' A
#
# COMPACT_ATOMS: atom_id res chain seq x y z
N VAL A 1 -4.62 -20.07 5.59
CA VAL A 1 -5.66 -19.57 4.65
C VAL A 1 -6.00 -18.07 4.74
N ARG A 2 -6.73 -17.55 5.75
CA ARG A 2 -7.10 -16.10 5.79
C ARG A 2 -5.88 -15.18 5.90
N ARG A 3 -4.98 -15.49 6.84
CA ARG A 3 -3.77 -14.70 7.08
C ARG A 3 -2.82 -14.71 5.87
N GLU A 4 -2.67 -15.85 5.20
CA GLU A 4 -1.90 -15.94 3.94
C GLU A 4 -2.47 -15.02 2.86
N LYS A 5 -3.78 -15.08 2.61
CA LYS A 5 -4.45 -14.19 1.65
C LYS A 5 -4.24 -12.71 1.97
N ILE A 6 -4.24 -12.35 3.26
CA ILE A 6 -3.94 -10.98 3.70
C ILE A 6 -2.48 -10.65 3.41
N SER A 7 -1.55 -11.53 3.77
CA SER A 7 -0.11 -11.33 3.52
C SER A 7 0.23 -11.19 2.04
N GLU A 8 -0.40 -11.96 1.15
CA GLU A 8 -0.26 -11.84 -0.30
C GLU A 8 -0.74 -10.49 -0.81
N ARG A 9 -1.93 -10.06 -0.39
CA ARG A 9 -2.48 -8.73 -0.75
C ARG A 9 -1.60 -7.60 -0.22
N MET A 10 -1.07 -7.73 0.99
CA MET A 10 -0.16 -6.73 1.57
C MET A 10 1.13 -6.60 0.74
N LYS A 11 1.71 -7.72 0.29
CA LYS A 11 2.89 -7.69 -0.59
C LYS A 11 2.58 -7.04 -1.94
N LEU A 12 1.46 -7.41 -2.56
CA LEU A 12 1.04 -6.82 -3.82
C LEU A 12 0.90 -5.29 -3.70
N LEU A 13 0.23 -4.81 -2.64
CA LEU A 13 0.08 -3.37 -2.41
C LEU A 13 1.42 -2.68 -2.19
N GLN A 14 2.34 -3.33 -1.47
CA GLN A 14 3.69 -2.82 -1.24
C GLN A 14 4.49 -2.67 -2.54
N ASP A 15 4.39 -3.63 -3.46
CA ASP A 15 5.10 -3.61 -4.75
C ASP A 15 4.58 -2.53 -5.71
N LEU A 16 3.32 -2.12 -5.56
CA LEU A 16 2.67 -1.13 -6.42
C LEU A 16 2.91 0.33 -5.98
N VAL A 17 3.27 0.57 -4.72
CA VAL A 17 3.37 1.91 -4.15
C VAL A 17 4.83 2.36 -4.05
N PRO A 18 5.25 3.43 -4.75
CA PRO A 18 6.60 3.97 -4.65
C PRO A 18 6.96 4.31 -3.19
N GLY A 19 8.15 3.91 -2.74
CA GLY A 19 8.62 4.25 -1.39
C GLY A 19 8.05 3.39 -0.25
N CYS A 20 7.02 2.58 -0.50
CA CYS A 20 6.35 1.74 0.51
C CYS A 20 7.30 0.75 1.21
N ASN A 21 8.31 0.25 0.49
CA ASN A 21 9.36 -0.63 1.02
C ASN A 21 10.20 -0.03 2.16
N LYS A 22 10.20 1.30 2.32
CA LYS A 22 10.96 1.99 3.36
C LYS A 22 10.14 2.20 4.65
N ILE A 23 8.83 1.95 4.61
CA ILE A 23 7.93 2.16 5.73
C ILE A 23 7.95 0.91 6.63
N THR A 24 8.20 1.13 7.92
CA THR A 24 8.15 0.06 8.91
C THR A 24 6.75 -0.04 9.53
N GLY A 25 6.27 -1.27 9.70
CA GLY A 25 4.97 -1.55 10.31
C GLY A 25 3.79 -1.51 9.35
N LYS A 26 2.74 -2.28 9.67
CA LYS A 26 1.59 -2.51 8.78
C LYS A 26 0.65 -1.31 8.67
N ALA A 27 0.53 -0.51 9.74
CA ALA A 27 -0.35 0.66 9.76
C ALA A 27 0.19 1.75 8.83
N GLY A 28 1.44 2.18 9.05
CA GLY A 28 2.08 3.19 8.20
C GLY A 28 2.15 2.78 6.73
N MET A 29 2.36 1.48 6.44
CA MET A 29 2.33 0.96 5.07
C MET A 29 0.97 1.22 4.41
N LEU A 30 -0.13 0.95 5.12
CA LEU A 30 -1.48 1.17 4.61
C LEU A 30 -1.81 2.66 4.48
N ASP A 31 -1.34 3.49 5.40
CA ASP A 31 -1.51 4.95 5.30
C ASP A 31 -0.83 5.51 4.05
N GLU A 32 0.39 5.04 3.74
CA GLU A 32 1.12 5.45 2.52
C GLU A 32 0.41 4.99 1.24
N ILE A 33 -0.17 3.78 1.26
CA ILE A 33 -0.98 3.28 0.15
C ILE A 33 -2.20 4.18 -0.09
N ILE A 34 -2.89 4.59 0.98
CA ILE A 34 -4.05 5.49 0.89
C ILE A 34 -3.62 6.84 0.30
N ASN A 35 -2.52 7.42 0.79
CA ASN A 35 -1.98 8.68 0.30
C ASN A 35 -1.64 8.61 -1.19
N TYR A 36 -1.00 7.53 -1.63
CA TYR A 36 -0.65 7.32 -3.02
C TYR A 36 -1.89 7.25 -3.92
N VAL A 37 -2.91 6.46 -3.56
CA VAL A 37 -4.17 6.37 -4.31
C VAL A 37 -4.84 7.73 -4.42
N GLN A 38 -4.95 8.49 -3.32
CA GLN A 38 -5.52 9.83 -3.34
C GLN A 38 -4.72 10.80 -4.23
N SER A 39 -3.39 10.68 -4.25
CA SER A 39 -2.54 11.49 -5.13
C SER A 39 -2.75 11.18 -6.60
N LEU A 40 -2.99 9.91 -6.95
CA LEU A 40 -3.29 9.50 -8.32
C LEU A 40 -4.66 10.01 -8.76
N GLN A 41 -5.67 9.91 -7.89
CA GLN A 41 -7.01 10.45 -8.15
C GLN A 41 -6.96 11.95 -8.48
N ARG A 42 -6.20 12.74 -7.70
CA ARG A 42 -6.01 14.19 -7.97
C ARG A 42 -5.26 14.52 -9.26
N GLN A 43 -4.52 13.58 -9.84
CA GLN A 43 -3.77 13.82 -11.09
C GLN A 43 -4.62 13.55 -12.34
N VAL A 44 -5.68 12.76 -12.20
CA VAL A 44 -6.56 12.39 -13.32
C VAL A 44 -7.85 13.22 -13.37
N GLU A 45 -8.19 13.90 -12.28
CA GLU A 45 -9.21 14.96 -12.22
C GLU A 45 -8.67 16.28 -12.79
#